data_AF-A0A0B1S804-F1
#
_entry.id   AF-A0A0B1S804-F1
#
_cell.length_a   1.000
_cell.length_b   1.000
_cell.length_c   1.000
_cell.angle_alpha   90.00
_cell.angle_beta   90.00
_cell.angle_gamma   90.00
#
_symmetry.space_group_name_H-M   'P 1'
#
loop_
_entity.id
_entity.type
_entity.pdbx_description
1 polymer ?
#
loop_
_entity_poly.entity_id
_entity_poly.type
_entity_poly.pdbx_seq_one_letter_code
_entity_poly.pdbx_strand_id
1 'polypeptide(L)'
;MIDSWPRLLSGLTRKGAVFLLGDYDICQNLWSEDVNSSENTTSDEVHYCSAKLEVNLVQTSTAVTTGFCLPTSCSADAVKPLAIRFLDEFVGISEKDGAVISVENAACHGRDEEWTYLRGVLTTIVLSILVLLITATVTDCYMVNRRAVKIEDDVGDGFTFSGSDSTDTFAENDALRRTNYHEVPSLALTYKDMPDLSHSLSRSSVLLDVLYSFSLRNSLNHLSRKTAKEIPCLNGLKVLSILWVILGHSCLFTLPYIDNLNTFLPTLTKSRLFAPLLLNSSLAVDSFLFISGTITAFSLRKRILFRDEYDFSVLRFAHRSLMLYFHRITRLWPSLLVSTLFIRYVYNHLGDGPVWSTKGIFGTTCSFESMWPHLLFFSNW
;
A
#
# COMPACT_ATOMS: atom_id res chain seq x y z
N MET A 1 -5.14 4.70 -38.41
CA MET A 1 -3.71 4.64 -38.01
C MET A 1 -3.03 6.01 -37.92
N ILE A 2 -3.13 6.89 -38.93
CA ILE A 2 -2.46 8.21 -38.89
C ILE A 2 -3.01 9.11 -37.77
N ASP A 3 -4.31 9.05 -37.47
CA ASP A 3 -4.90 9.88 -36.41
C ASP A 3 -4.42 9.53 -35.00
N SER A 4 -3.96 8.29 -34.78
CA SER A 4 -3.36 7.85 -33.53
C SER A 4 -1.87 8.17 -33.39
N TRP A 5 -1.23 8.75 -34.42
CA TRP A 5 0.19 9.07 -34.36
C TRP A 5 0.49 10.25 -33.43
N PRO A 6 1.70 10.28 -32.86
CA PRO A 6 2.08 11.28 -31.90
C PRO A 6 2.19 12.65 -32.55
N ARG A 7 1.55 13.64 -31.94
CA ARG A 7 1.62 15.05 -32.35
C ARG A 7 2.64 15.78 -31.48
N LEU A 8 3.38 16.72 -32.08
CA LEU A 8 4.26 17.60 -31.32
C LEU A 8 3.45 18.49 -30.39
N LEU A 9 3.75 18.43 -29.09
CA LEU A 9 3.22 19.37 -28.12
C LEU A 9 4.15 20.59 -28.00
N SER A 10 3.56 21.75 -27.69
CA SER A 10 4.32 22.95 -27.40
C SER A 10 5.12 22.82 -26.10
N GLY A 11 6.32 23.43 -26.07
CA GLY A 11 7.16 23.52 -24.87
C GLY A 11 8.17 22.39 -24.69
N LEU A 12 8.58 21.69 -25.76
CA LEU A 12 9.61 20.63 -25.75
C LEU A 12 10.91 21.03 -25.02
N THR A 13 11.36 22.27 -25.18
CA THR A 13 12.61 22.75 -24.56
C THR A 13 12.47 23.15 -23.09
N ARG A 14 11.24 23.25 -22.57
CA ARG A 14 10.93 23.74 -21.21
C ARG A 14 10.35 22.65 -20.31
N LYS A 15 9.71 21.64 -20.91
CA LYS A 15 9.21 20.42 -20.28
C LYS A 15 10.36 19.39 -20.23
N GLY A 16 10.39 18.54 -19.22
CA GLY A 16 11.54 17.67 -18.95
C GLY A 16 11.43 16.33 -19.67
N ALA A 17 10.65 15.42 -19.09
CA ALA A 17 10.24 14.21 -19.78
C ALA A 17 9.22 14.57 -20.86
N VAL A 18 9.44 14.06 -22.07
CA VAL A 18 8.56 14.33 -23.21
C VAL A 18 7.81 13.05 -23.56
N PHE A 19 6.50 13.05 -23.31
CA PHE A 19 5.60 11.97 -23.68
C PHE A 19 4.88 12.30 -24.99
N LEU A 20 5.31 11.66 -26.06
CA LEU A 20 4.74 11.74 -27.41
C LEU A 20 4.07 10.40 -27.72
N LEU A 21 3.03 10.07 -26.97
CA LEU A 21 2.45 8.73 -26.96
C LEU A 21 1.46 8.49 -28.12
N GLY A 22 0.98 9.56 -28.76
CA GLY A 22 -0.14 9.44 -29.69
C GLY A 22 -1.44 9.14 -28.95
N ASP A 23 -2.48 8.81 -29.71
CA ASP A 23 -3.79 8.45 -29.16
C ASP A 23 -3.88 6.93 -29.03
N TYR A 24 -3.64 6.44 -27.81
CA TYR A 24 -3.66 5.02 -27.47
C TYR A 24 -5.05 4.41 -27.68
N ASP A 25 -6.10 5.09 -27.24
CA ASP A 25 -7.47 4.58 -27.27
C ASP A 25 -7.97 4.44 -28.71
N ILE A 26 -7.65 5.41 -29.58
CA ILE A 26 -7.95 5.32 -31.01
C ILE A 26 -7.21 4.13 -31.65
N CYS A 27 -5.94 3.91 -31.31
CA CYS A 27 -5.19 2.75 -31.81
C CYS A 27 -5.80 1.42 -31.33
N GLN A 28 -6.23 1.36 -30.06
CA GLN A 28 -6.84 0.17 -29.47
C GLN A 28 -8.20 -0.15 -30.12
N ASN A 29 -9.03 0.85 -30.43
CA ASN A 29 -10.30 0.64 -31.12
C ASN A 29 -10.11 0.08 -32.54
N LEU A 30 -9.09 0.56 -33.26
CA LEU A 30 -8.73 0.08 -34.60
C LEU A 30 -8.22 -1.37 -34.61
N TRP A 31 -7.93 -1.97 -33.45
CA TRP A 31 -7.55 -3.38 -33.35
C TRP A 31 -8.69 -4.31 -33.81
N SER A 32 -9.97 -3.93 -33.67
CA SER A 32 -11.10 -4.87 -33.79
C SER A 32 -12.11 -4.63 -34.93
N GLU A 33 -12.03 -3.54 -35.70
CA GLU A 33 -13.16 -3.13 -36.55
C GLU A 33 -13.38 -3.93 -37.86
N ASP A 34 -12.55 -4.90 -38.24
CA ASP A 34 -12.61 -5.52 -39.59
C ASP A 34 -13.09 -6.99 -39.70
N VAL A 35 -13.81 -7.56 -38.72
CA VAL A 35 -14.23 -8.99 -38.80
C VAL A 35 -15.58 -9.23 -39.49
N ASN A 36 -16.32 -8.19 -39.91
CA ASN A 36 -17.65 -8.36 -40.54
C ASN A 36 -17.80 -7.84 -41.98
N SER A 37 -16.71 -7.45 -42.66
CA SER A 37 -16.74 -7.18 -44.10
C SER A 37 -16.26 -8.41 -44.87
N SER A 38 -17.22 -9.11 -45.46
CA SER A 38 -17.00 -10.22 -46.38
C SER A 38 -16.40 -9.74 -47.70
N GLU A 39 -15.15 -9.29 -47.70
CA GLU A 39 -14.33 -9.07 -48.89
C GLU A 39 -12.87 -9.43 -48.59
N ASN A 40 -12.23 -10.17 -49.50
CA ASN A 40 -10.85 -10.65 -49.43
C ASN A 40 -9.83 -9.49 -49.47
N THR A 41 -9.76 -8.70 -48.41
CA THR A 41 -8.64 -7.83 -48.12
C THR A 41 -8.04 -8.29 -46.81
N THR A 42 -6.76 -8.63 -46.83
CA THR A 42 -5.93 -8.82 -45.64
C THR A 42 -5.91 -7.50 -44.87
N SER A 43 -6.91 -7.27 -44.03
CA SER A 43 -6.88 -6.20 -43.04
C SER A 43 -5.79 -6.57 -42.05
N ASP A 44 -4.60 -6.01 -42.25
CA ASP A 44 -3.48 -6.19 -41.34
C ASP A 44 -3.90 -5.66 -39.96
N GLU A 45 -4.12 -6.57 -39.00
CA GLU A 45 -4.43 -6.19 -37.62
C GLU A 45 -3.38 -5.18 -37.11
N VAL A 46 -3.81 -4.19 -36.34
CA VAL A 46 -2.95 -3.09 -35.86
C VAL A 46 -2.66 -3.26 -34.37
N HIS A 47 -1.52 -2.78 -33.91
CA HIS A 47 -1.17 -2.75 -32.49
C HIS A 47 -0.37 -1.50 -32.10
N TYR A 48 -0.34 -1.22 -30.80
CA TYR A 48 0.38 -0.07 -30.26
C TYR A 48 1.81 -0.43 -29.86
N CYS A 49 2.79 0.32 -30.33
CA CYS A 49 4.20 0.19 -29.94
C CYS A 49 4.72 1.47 -29.31
N SER A 50 5.46 1.35 -28.21
CA SER A 50 6.16 2.47 -27.58
C SER A 50 7.68 2.25 -27.56
N ALA A 51 8.41 3.34 -27.68
CA ALA A 51 9.86 3.39 -27.57
C ALA A 51 10.26 4.50 -26.59
N LYS A 52 11.15 4.15 -25.66
CA LYS A 52 11.76 5.10 -24.73
C LYS A 52 13.19 5.36 -25.20
N LEU A 53 13.46 6.61 -25.53
CA LEU A 53 14.74 7.11 -26.00
C LEU A 53 15.33 8.03 -24.93
N GLU A 54 16.63 7.91 -24.70
CA GLU A 54 17.41 8.85 -23.91
C GLU A 54 18.23 9.71 -24.86
N VAL A 55 17.97 11.01 -24.83
CA VAL A 55 18.67 12.00 -25.65
C VAL A 55 19.65 12.73 -24.75
N ASN A 56 20.93 12.43 -24.95
CA ASN A 56 22.02 13.10 -24.26
C ASN A 56 22.51 14.28 -25.09
N LEU A 57 22.13 15.49 -24.67
CA LEU A 57 22.72 16.74 -25.15
C LEU A 57 23.89 17.12 -24.24
N VAL A 58 24.82 17.93 -24.75
CA VAL A 58 26.10 18.32 -24.11
C VAL A 58 25.99 18.72 -22.63
N GLN A 59 24.82 19.20 -22.17
CA GLN A 59 24.60 19.60 -20.77
C GLN A 59 23.36 18.97 -20.10
N THR A 60 22.54 18.20 -20.81
CA THR A 60 21.27 17.65 -20.27
C THR A 60 20.91 16.31 -20.92
N SER A 61 20.59 15.31 -20.09
CA SER A 61 19.88 14.11 -20.54
C SER A 61 18.37 14.35 -20.46
N THR A 62 17.65 14.02 -21.53
CA THR A 62 16.19 14.06 -21.57
C THR A 62 15.65 12.75 -22.09
N ALA A 63 14.71 12.15 -21.35
CA ALA A 63 14.01 10.96 -21.80
C ALA A 63 12.80 11.37 -22.65
N VAL A 64 12.72 10.82 -23.85
CA VAL A 64 11.61 10.99 -24.78
C VAL A 64 10.94 9.64 -24.95
N THR A 65 9.65 9.56 -24.64
CA THR A 65 8.86 8.35 -24.86
C THR A 65 7.91 8.60 -26.02
N THR A 66 8.06 7.85 -27.11
CA THR A 66 7.21 7.93 -28.30
C THR A 66 6.32 6.69 -28.41
N GLY A 67 5.12 6.87 -28.95
CA GLY A 67 4.15 5.82 -29.23
C GLY A 67 3.70 5.85 -30.69
N PHE A 68 3.54 4.69 -31.31
CA PHE A 68 3.12 4.54 -32.70
C PHE A 68 2.08 3.42 -32.83
N CYS A 69 1.08 3.65 -33.68
CA CYS A 69 0.13 2.61 -34.07
C CYS A 69 0.63 1.96 -35.38
N LEU A 70 0.99 0.68 -35.32
CA LEU A 70 1.67 -0.05 -36.40
C LEU A 70 0.98 -1.38 -36.72
N PRO A 71 1.11 -1.91 -37.94
CA PRO A 71 0.56 -3.22 -38.29
C PRO A 71 1.25 -4.33 -37.48
N THR A 72 0.54 -5.43 -37.21
CA THR A 72 1.04 -6.66 -36.54
C THR A 72 2.27 -7.29 -37.19
N SER A 73 2.54 -6.99 -38.45
CA SER A 73 3.78 -7.39 -39.12
C SER A 73 5.03 -6.66 -38.63
N CYS A 74 4.88 -5.48 -37.99
CA CYS A 74 6.00 -4.74 -37.41
C CYS A 74 6.29 -5.21 -35.99
N SER A 75 7.56 -5.53 -35.69
CA SER A 75 8.00 -5.88 -34.34
C SER A 75 8.73 -4.72 -33.66
N ALA A 76 9.05 -4.87 -32.37
CA ALA A 76 9.75 -3.86 -31.57
C ALA A 76 11.09 -3.38 -32.17
N ASP A 77 11.74 -4.18 -33.02
CA ASP A 77 13.00 -3.80 -33.67
C ASP A 77 12.80 -2.80 -34.82
N ALA A 78 11.63 -2.79 -35.46
CA ALA A 78 11.28 -1.82 -36.50
C ALA A 78 10.91 -0.45 -35.91
N VAL A 79 10.47 -0.41 -34.65
CA VAL A 79 10.05 0.83 -33.96
C VAL A 79 11.24 1.72 -33.64
N LYS A 80 12.40 1.13 -33.32
CA LYS A 80 13.62 1.85 -32.95
C LYS A 80 14.09 2.84 -34.04
N PRO A 81 14.34 2.41 -35.29
CA PRO A 81 14.75 3.33 -36.35
C PRO A 81 13.64 4.32 -36.74
N LEU A 82 12.36 3.92 -36.61
CA LEU A 82 11.22 4.81 -36.85
C LEU A 82 11.20 5.96 -35.83
N ALA A 83 11.40 5.65 -34.55
CA ALA A 83 11.43 6.65 -33.49
C ALA A 83 12.59 7.65 -33.66
N ILE A 84 13.77 7.19 -34.08
CA ILE A 84 14.93 8.06 -34.35
C ILE A 84 14.62 8.99 -35.54
N ARG A 85 14.08 8.46 -36.65
CA ARG A 85 13.69 9.29 -37.80
C ARG A 85 12.62 10.32 -37.44
N PHE A 86 11.65 9.92 -36.61
CA PHE A 86 10.63 10.84 -36.14
C PHE A 86 11.24 12.00 -35.33
N LEU A 87 12.21 11.72 -34.45
CA LEU A 87 12.92 12.78 -33.73
C LEU A 87 13.72 13.71 -34.65
N ASP A 88 14.40 13.15 -35.65
CA ASP A 88 15.18 13.91 -36.63
C ASP A 88 14.29 14.85 -37.46
N GLU A 89 13.20 14.32 -38.03
CA GLU A 89 12.36 15.03 -39.00
C GLU A 89 11.34 15.98 -38.34
N PHE A 90 10.74 15.56 -37.22
CA PHE A 90 9.66 16.31 -36.59
C PHE A 90 10.12 17.14 -35.39
N VAL A 91 11.11 16.66 -34.63
CA VAL A 91 11.63 17.38 -33.46
C VAL A 91 12.89 18.20 -33.80
N GLY A 92 13.58 17.88 -34.90
CA GLY A 92 14.82 18.53 -35.30
C GLY A 92 15.99 18.19 -34.38
N ILE A 93 15.93 17.06 -33.66
CA ILE A 93 17.03 16.55 -32.83
C ILE A 93 17.75 15.48 -33.64
N SER A 94 18.89 15.85 -34.22
CA SER A 94 19.71 14.94 -35.01
C SER A 94 20.98 14.53 -34.28
N GLU A 95 21.44 13.31 -34.53
CA GLU A 95 22.79 12.88 -34.16
C GLU A 95 23.86 13.78 -34.82
N LYS A 96 23.51 14.43 -35.94
CA LYS A 96 24.34 15.42 -36.64
C LYS A 96 24.58 16.71 -35.85
N ASP A 97 23.73 17.02 -34.87
CA ASP A 97 23.88 18.19 -33.99
C ASP A 97 24.68 17.87 -32.71
N GLY A 98 25.28 16.68 -32.63
CA GLY A 98 26.08 16.23 -31.50
C GLY A 98 25.27 15.63 -30.34
N ALA A 99 23.98 15.34 -30.56
CA ALA A 99 23.15 14.63 -29.59
C ALA A 99 23.38 13.10 -29.70
N VAL A 100 23.66 12.44 -28.58
CA VAL A 100 23.73 10.97 -28.53
C VAL A 100 22.35 10.44 -28.18
N ILE A 101 21.74 9.70 -29.11
CA ILE A 101 20.41 9.10 -28.93
C ILE A 101 20.59 7.61 -28.62
N SER A 102 20.27 7.20 -27.40
CA SER A 102 20.22 5.79 -27.00
C SER A 102 18.78 5.33 -26.87
N VAL A 103 18.46 4.15 -27.41
CA VAL A 103 17.16 3.52 -27.19
C VAL A 103 17.27 2.65 -25.94
N GLU A 104 16.55 3.03 -24.88
CA GLU A 104 16.56 2.31 -23.61
C GLU A 104 15.72 1.03 -23.70
N ASN A 105 14.49 1.15 -24.22
CA ASN A 105 13.56 0.05 -24.38
C ASN A 105 12.54 0.35 -25.50
N ALA A 106 12.16 -0.68 -26.24
CA ALA A 106 11.02 -0.66 -27.15
C ALA A 106 10.11 -1.85 -26.82
N ALA A 107 8.81 -1.61 -26.74
CA ALA A 107 7.82 -2.61 -26.44
C ALA A 107 6.58 -2.39 -27.31
N CYS A 108 6.11 -3.46 -27.92
CA CYS A 108 4.83 -3.48 -28.61
C CYS A 108 3.82 -4.15 -27.69
N HIS A 109 2.75 -3.44 -27.37
CA HIS A 109 1.64 -3.97 -26.62
C HIS A 109 0.87 -4.88 -27.57
N GLY A 110 0.82 -6.17 -27.22
CA GLY A 110 -0.04 -7.15 -27.87
C GLY A 110 -1.50 -6.89 -27.47
N ARG A 111 -2.44 -7.71 -27.98
CA ARG A 111 -3.80 -7.75 -27.43
C ARG A 111 -3.62 -8.05 -25.95
N ASP A 112 -3.83 -7.06 -25.09
CA ASP A 112 -3.83 -7.29 -23.66
C ASP A 112 -4.80 -8.44 -23.44
N GLU A 113 -4.32 -9.56 -22.89
CA GLU A 113 -5.18 -10.70 -22.61
C GLU A 113 -6.39 -10.16 -21.87
N GLU A 114 -7.55 -10.13 -22.52
CA GLU A 114 -8.75 -9.58 -21.90
C GLU A 114 -9.04 -10.44 -20.68
N TRP A 115 -8.78 -9.85 -19.51
CA TRP A 115 -8.80 -10.50 -18.22
C TRP A 115 -10.21 -10.82 -17.74
N THR A 116 -11.09 -11.37 -18.57
CA THR A 116 -12.47 -11.65 -18.18
C THR A 116 -12.51 -12.56 -16.94
N TYR A 117 -11.65 -13.59 -16.88
CA TYR A 117 -11.64 -14.54 -15.77
C TYR A 117 -10.93 -14.00 -14.51
N LEU A 118 -9.68 -13.51 -14.57
CA LEU A 118 -8.97 -13.09 -13.35
C LEU A 118 -9.50 -11.78 -12.79
N ARG A 119 -9.99 -10.83 -13.60
CA ARG A 119 -10.70 -9.65 -13.05
C ARG A 119 -11.93 -10.12 -12.29
N GLY A 120 -12.67 -11.10 -12.81
CA GLY A 120 -13.74 -11.77 -12.08
C GLY A 120 -13.26 -12.37 -10.75
N VAL A 121 -12.17 -13.13 -10.75
CA VAL A 121 -11.62 -13.74 -9.52
C VAL A 121 -11.15 -12.68 -8.51
N LEU A 122 -10.44 -11.65 -8.94
CA LEU A 122 -9.94 -10.60 -8.05
C LEU A 122 -11.08 -9.74 -7.49
N THR A 123 -12.03 -9.35 -8.32
CA THR A 123 -13.22 -8.60 -7.87
C THR A 123 -14.06 -9.43 -6.91
N THR A 124 -14.26 -10.73 -7.17
CA THR A 124 -14.97 -11.63 -6.24
C THR A 124 -14.23 -11.80 -4.92
N ILE A 125 -12.90 -11.94 -4.92
CA ILE A 125 -12.09 -11.98 -3.68
C ILE A 125 -12.26 -10.68 -2.88
N VAL A 126 -12.09 -9.52 -3.52
CA VAL A 126 -12.24 -8.22 -2.85
C VAL A 126 -13.64 -8.03 -2.29
N LEU A 127 -14.68 -8.36 -3.07
CA LEU A 127 -16.07 -8.32 -2.61
C LEU A 127 -16.31 -9.29 -1.45
N SER A 128 -15.74 -10.50 -1.49
CA SER A 128 -15.87 -11.48 -0.40
C SER A 128 -15.26 -10.97 0.91
N ILE A 129 -14.11 -10.29 0.83
CA ILE A 129 -13.46 -9.68 2.00
C ILE A 129 -14.33 -8.54 2.54
N LEU A 130 -14.85 -7.67 1.66
CA LEU A 130 -15.75 -6.58 2.08
C LEU A 130 -17.02 -7.11 2.75
N VAL A 131 -17.65 -8.13 2.18
CA VAL A 131 -18.82 -8.80 2.78
C VAL A 131 -18.46 -9.41 4.13
N LEU A 132 -17.29 -10.04 4.26
CA LEU A 132 -16.81 -10.59 5.53
C LEU A 132 -16.60 -9.50 6.59
N LEU A 133 -16.01 -8.35 6.23
CA LEU A 133 -15.83 -7.21 7.14
C LEU A 133 -17.18 -6.61 7.55
N ILE A 134 -18.13 -6.49 6.63
CA ILE A 134 -19.47 -5.96 6.92
C ILE A 134 -20.24 -6.93 7.82
N THR A 135 -20.25 -8.23 7.51
CA THR A 135 -20.94 -9.24 8.34
C THR A 135 -20.31 -9.34 9.74
N ALA A 136 -18.98 -9.30 9.84
CA ALA A 136 -18.27 -9.27 11.12
C ALA A 136 -18.59 -8.01 11.96
N THR A 137 -18.66 -6.84 11.33
CA THR A 137 -18.99 -5.58 12.03
C THR A 137 -20.45 -5.52 12.47
N VAL A 138 -21.37 -5.98 11.62
CA VAL A 138 -22.81 -6.03 11.95
C VAL A 138 -23.07 -7.01 13.08
N THR A 139 -22.46 -8.20 13.06
CA THR A 139 -22.59 -9.19 14.13
C THR A 139 -22.01 -8.68 15.45
N ASP A 140 -20.85 -8.02 15.44
CA ASP A 140 -20.27 -7.34 16.61
C ASP A 140 -21.24 -6.28 17.18
N CYS A 141 -21.71 -5.34 16.34
CA CYS A 141 -22.66 -4.31 16.76
C CYS A 141 -23.96 -4.89 17.32
N TYR A 142 -24.51 -5.93 16.69
CA TYR A 142 -25.72 -6.61 17.17
C TYR A 142 -25.51 -7.29 18.53
N MET A 143 -24.37 -7.95 18.73
CA MET A 143 -24.01 -8.57 20.01
C MET A 143 -23.80 -7.55 21.12
N VAL A 144 -23.18 -6.40 20.84
CA VAL A 144 -23.01 -5.31 21.81
C VAL A 144 -24.36 -4.71 22.18
N ASN A 145 -25.24 -4.45 21.20
CA ASN A 145 -26.56 -3.89 21.46
C ASN A 145 -27.44 -4.85 22.27
N ARG A 146 -27.42 -6.15 21.95
CA ARG A 146 -28.16 -7.17 22.71
C ARG A 146 -27.65 -7.29 24.15
N ARG A 147 -26.35 -7.13 24.38
CA ARG A 147 -25.78 -7.08 25.73
C ARG A 147 -26.23 -5.83 26.49
N ALA A 148 -26.31 -4.67 25.84
CA ALA A 148 -26.79 -3.43 26.47
C ALA A 148 -28.26 -3.56 26.90
N VAL A 149 -29.13 -4.06 26.01
CA VAL A 149 -30.55 -4.30 26.33
C VAL A 149 -30.72 -5.32 27.45
N LYS A 150 -29.97 -6.43 27.42
CA LYS A 150 -30.03 -7.43 28.51
C LYS A 150 -29.62 -6.84 29.87
N ILE A 151 -28.64 -5.94 29.90
CA ILE A 151 -28.24 -5.25 31.12
C ILE A 151 -29.35 -4.28 31.59
N GLU A 152 -30.01 -3.59 30.67
CA GLU A 152 -31.16 -2.74 31.01
C GLU A 152 -32.34 -3.56 31.55
N ASP A 153 -32.63 -4.72 30.97
CA ASP A 153 -33.68 -5.64 31.43
C ASP A 153 -33.33 -6.21 32.83
N ASP A 154 -32.08 -6.64 33.06
CA ASP A 154 -31.61 -7.16 34.36
C ASP A 154 -31.60 -6.06 35.45
N VAL A 155 -31.35 -4.79 35.08
CA VAL A 155 -31.42 -3.63 35.99
C VAL A 155 -32.87 -3.20 36.24
N GLY A 156 -33.75 -3.35 35.25
CA GLY A 156 -35.19 -3.07 35.36
C GLY A 156 -35.93 -4.07 36.25
N ASP A 157 -35.61 -5.36 36.15
CA ASP A 157 -36.18 -6.41 37.00
C ASP A 157 -35.55 -6.46 38.42
N GLY A 158 -34.41 -5.80 38.61
CA GLY A 158 -33.72 -5.68 39.91
C GLY A 158 -34.35 -4.70 40.90
N PHE A 159 -35.39 -3.94 40.51
CA PHE A 159 -35.99 -2.90 41.36
C PHE A 159 -37.47 -3.19 41.72
N THR A 160 -37.75 -4.35 42.29
CA THR A 160 -38.93 -4.55 43.14
C THR A 160 -38.50 -4.85 44.56
N PHE A 161 -38.09 -3.81 45.30
CA PHE A 161 -38.02 -3.87 46.75
C PHE A 161 -39.41 -3.54 47.31
N SER A 162 -40.17 -4.58 47.67
CA SER A 162 -41.35 -4.46 48.50
C SER A 162 -40.94 -4.70 49.95
N GLY A 163 -41.10 -3.69 50.82
CA GLY A 163 -41.08 -3.87 52.28
C GLY A 163 -40.24 -2.90 53.10
N SER A 164 -40.89 -1.79 53.49
CA SER A 164 -40.80 -1.06 54.79
C SER A 164 -39.48 -0.49 55.35
N ASP A 165 -39.59 0.80 55.72
CA ASP A 165 -38.85 1.57 56.71
C ASP A 165 -37.34 1.81 56.50
N SER A 166 -36.99 3.00 56.00
CA SER A 166 -36.63 4.13 56.88
C SER A 166 -36.22 5.32 56.02
N THR A 167 -36.73 6.49 56.39
CA THR A 167 -36.30 7.83 55.96
C THR A 167 -34.79 7.96 55.85
N ASP A 168 -34.28 8.44 54.71
CA ASP A 168 -33.26 9.49 54.72
C ASP A 168 -33.15 10.20 53.36
N THR A 169 -32.87 11.49 53.49
CA THR A 169 -32.98 12.58 52.52
C THR A 169 -32.17 12.42 51.24
N PHE A 170 -32.84 12.62 50.11
CA PHE A 170 -32.25 12.92 48.80
C PHE A 170 -31.59 14.31 48.84
N ALA A 171 -30.26 14.36 48.78
CA ALA A 171 -29.55 15.51 48.24
C ALA A 171 -28.15 15.08 47.78
N GLU A 172 -27.88 15.34 46.49
CA GLU A 172 -26.58 15.79 45.99
C GLU A 172 -25.40 14.84 46.18
N ASN A 173 -25.04 14.07 45.13
CA ASN A 173 -23.65 13.77 44.74
C ASN A 173 -23.55 12.77 43.56
N ASP A 174 -24.13 13.12 42.40
CA ASP A 174 -23.94 12.34 41.15
C ASP A 174 -22.74 12.85 40.31
N ALA A 175 -22.04 13.89 40.78
CA ALA A 175 -20.90 14.49 40.09
C ALA A 175 -19.51 13.96 40.55
N LEU A 176 -19.42 13.21 41.66
CA LEU A 176 -18.13 12.81 42.25
C LEU A 176 -17.63 11.42 41.81
N ARG A 177 -18.39 10.65 41.02
CA ARG A 177 -18.01 9.28 40.62
C ARG A 177 -17.14 9.20 39.36
N ARG A 178 -16.93 10.32 38.65
CA ARG A 178 -16.15 10.35 37.38
C ARG A 178 -14.67 10.70 37.52
N THR A 179 -14.16 11.06 38.70
CA THR A 179 -12.81 11.66 38.81
C THR A 179 -11.72 10.77 39.40
N ASN A 180 -11.99 9.51 39.79
CA ASN A 180 -10.97 8.60 40.35
C ASN A 180 -10.72 7.35 39.48
N TYR A 181 -10.38 7.56 38.20
CA TYR A 181 -9.87 6.49 37.31
C TYR A 181 -8.49 6.78 36.73
N HIS A 182 -7.76 7.73 37.31
CA HIS A 182 -6.35 7.94 37.02
C HIS A 182 -5.55 7.49 38.25
N GLU A 183 -4.56 6.63 38.03
CA GLU A 183 -3.61 6.08 39.02
C GLU A 183 -4.04 4.80 39.74
N VAL A 184 -4.15 3.69 38.99
CA VAL A 184 -3.88 2.35 39.55
C VAL A 184 -2.90 1.62 38.63
N PRO A 185 -1.77 1.10 39.13
CA PRO A 185 -0.82 0.34 38.33
C PRO A 185 -1.50 -0.92 37.76
N SER A 186 -1.28 -1.19 36.48
CA SER A 186 -2.01 -2.16 35.66
C SER A 186 -1.74 -3.65 35.99
N LEU A 187 -1.50 -4.00 37.25
CA LEU A 187 -1.43 -5.41 37.70
C LEU A 187 -2.80 -5.98 38.08
N ALA A 188 -3.76 -5.12 38.45
CA ALA A 188 -5.08 -5.52 38.95
C ALA A 188 -6.09 -6.01 37.89
N LEU A 189 -5.82 -5.84 36.58
CA LEU A 189 -6.73 -6.32 35.53
C LEU A 189 -6.56 -7.80 35.17
N THR A 190 -5.67 -8.52 35.84
CA THR A 190 -5.52 -9.98 35.68
C THR A 190 -6.29 -10.78 36.73
N TYR A 191 -6.94 -10.11 37.69
CA TYR A 191 -7.72 -10.73 38.76
C TYR A 191 -9.06 -10.01 38.90
N LYS A 192 -9.92 -10.15 37.90
CA LYS A 192 -11.36 -10.09 38.18
C LYS A 192 -11.74 -11.54 38.44
N ASP A 193 -12.11 -11.85 39.68
CA ASP A 193 -12.64 -13.17 40.02
C ASP A 193 -13.75 -13.52 39.02
N MET A 194 -13.52 -14.57 38.25
CA MET A 194 -14.46 -15.14 37.31
C MET A 194 -15.18 -16.32 37.98
N PRO A 195 -16.36 -16.09 38.58
CA PRO A 195 -17.44 -17.07 38.53
C PRO A 195 -18.49 -16.66 37.49
N ASP A 196 -18.74 -15.36 37.29
CA ASP A 196 -19.91 -14.87 36.53
C ASP A 196 -19.70 -14.62 35.03
N LEU A 197 -18.46 -14.67 34.53
CA LEU A 197 -18.22 -14.61 33.07
C LEU A 197 -18.27 -16.00 32.42
N SER A 198 -18.20 -17.08 33.22
CA SER A 198 -18.22 -18.46 32.72
C SER A 198 -19.59 -18.89 32.19
N HIS A 199 -20.68 -18.31 32.72
CA HIS A 199 -22.04 -18.74 32.40
C HIS A 199 -22.67 -18.02 31.19
N SER A 200 -22.08 -16.91 30.72
CA SER A 200 -22.58 -16.16 29.54
C SER A 200 -21.77 -16.37 28.26
N LEU A 201 -20.60 -17.01 28.33
CA LEU A 201 -19.87 -17.49 27.15
C LEU A 201 -20.18 -18.96 26.93
N SER A 202 -21.45 -19.25 26.65
CA SER A 202 -21.86 -20.49 26.01
C SER A 202 -20.98 -20.71 24.77
N ARG A 203 -19.98 -21.59 24.90
CA ARG A 203 -19.17 -22.22 23.86
C ARG A 203 -19.26 -21.50 22.50
N SER A 204 -18.63 -20.32 22.40
CA SER A 204 -18.49 -19.65 21.11
C SER A 204 -17.78 -20.62 20.17
N SER A 205 -18.38 -20.92 19.02
CA SER A 205 -17.71 -21.76 18.03
C SER A 205 -16.46 -21.01 17.56
N VAL A 206 -15.36 -21.73 17.31
CA VAL A 206 -14.10 -21.12 16.82
C VAL A 206 -14.33 -20.18 15.64
N LEU A 207 -15.34 -20.47 14.81
CA LEU A 207 -15.79 -19.64 13.69
C LEU A 207 -16.28 -18.26 14.10
N LEU A 208 -17.01 -18.15 15.22
CA LEU A 208 -17.54 -16.87 15.72
C LEU A 208 -16.40 -16.01 16.26
N ASP A 209 -15.42 -16.60 16.94
CA ASP A 209 -14.21 -15.90 17.41
C ASP A 209 -13.35 -15.40 16.23
N VAL A 210 -13.22 -16.22 15.18
CA VAL A 210 -12.56 -15.82 13.92
C VAL A 210 -13.33 -14.68 13.26
N LEU A 211 -14.65 -14.79 13.12
CA LEU A 211 -15.48 -13.74 12.52
C LEU A 211 -15.39 -12.42 13.32
N TYR A 212 -15.39 -12.50 14.65
CA TYR A 212 -15.22 -11.36 15.53
C TYR A 212 -13.86 -10.67 15.37
N SER A 213 -12.80 -11.41 15.03
CA SER A 213 -11.47 -10.84 14.78
C SER A 213 -11.40 -9.93 13.55
N PHE A 214 -12.33 -10.09 12.60
CA PHE A 214 -12.46 -9.27 11.39
C PHE A 214 -13.38 -8.06 11.57
N SER A 215 -13.98 -7.87 12.75
CA SER A 215 -14.85 -6.71 13.00
C SER A 215 -14.03 -5.41 13.07
N LEU A 216 -14.27 -4.49 12.13
CA LEU A 216 -13.58 -3.19 12.06
C LEU A 216 -13.63 -2.41 13.37
N ARG A 217 -14.77 -2.45 14.08
CA ARG A 217 -14.94 -1.77 15.36
C ARG A 217 -13.99 -2.32 16.43
N ASN A 218 -13.96 -3.63 16.62
CA ASN A 218 -13.06 -4.26 17.59
C ASN A 218 -11.59 -4.06 17.19
N SER A 219 -11.25 -4.23 15.91
CA SER A 219 -9.91 -3.98 15.42
C SER A 219 -9.48 -2.53 15.66
N LEU A 220 -10.32 -1.55 15.32
CA LEU A 220 -10.02 -0.12 15.50
C LEU A 220 -9.90 0.25 16.99
N ASN A 221 -10.77 -0.31 17.85
CA ASN A 221 -10.68 -0.14 19.30
C ASN A 221 -9.41 -0.78 19.87
N HIS A 222 -8.98 -1.91 19.32
CA HIS A 222 -7.72 -2.55 19.68
C HIS A 222 -6.51 -1.70 19.25
N LEU A 223 -6.53 -1.19 18.02
CA LEU A 223 -5.50 -0.31 17.45
C LEU A 223 -5.39 1.03 18.20
N SER A 224 -6.50 1.60 18.66
CA SER A 224 -6.55 2.86 19.42
C SER A 224 -6.35 2.70 20.92
N ARG A 225 -6.18 1.46 21.41
CA ARG A 225 -6.00 1.20 22.84
C ARG A 225 -4.71 1.83 23.35
N LYS A 226 -4.81 2.61 24.41
CA LYS A 226 -3.65 3.13 25.13
C LYS A 226 -2.91 1.96 25.80
N THR A 227 -1.73 1.63 25.28
CA THR A 227 -0.87 0.60 25.88
C THR A 227 -0.04 1.23 27.00
N ALA A 228 -0.39 0.94 28.26
CA ALA A 228 0.32 1.44 29.45
C ALA A 228 1.80 1.01 29.57
N LYS A 229 2.28 0.15 28.64
CA LYS A 229 3.65 -0.36 28.62
C LYS A 229 4.59 0.47 27.74
N GLU A 230 4.07 1.40 26.94
CA GLU A 230 4.84 2.16 25.94
C GLU A 230 4.88 3.66 26.24
N ILE A 231 5.91 4.33 25.73
CA ILE A 231 6.08 5.78 25.86
C ILE A 231 5.23 6.44 24.76
N PRO A 232 4.15 7.18 25.10
CA PRO A 232 3.16 7.62 24.13
C PRO A 232 3.71 8.60 23.08
N CYS A 233 4.67 9.48 23.45
CA CYS A 233 5.25 10.43 22.50
C CYS A 233 6.06 9.75 21.37
N LEU A 234 6.73 8.63 21.68
CA LEU A 234 7.47 7.85 20.68
C LEU A 234 6.53 7.17 19.67
N ASN A 235 5.33 6.78 20.11
CA ASN A 235 4.31 6.26 19.21
C ASN A 235 3.78 7.36 18.26
N GLY A 236 3.62 8.60 18.73
CA GLY A 236 3.30 9.74 17.87
C GLY A 236 4.40 10.03 16.84
N LEU A 237 5.66 9.96 17.26
CA LEU A 237 6.82 10.15 16.38
C LEU A 237 6.89 9.07 15.27
N LYS A 238 6.53 7.82 15.60
CA LYS A 238 6.42 6.75 14.59
C LYS A 238 5.38 7.07 13.53
N VAL A 239 4.20 7.55 13.92
CA VAL A 239 3.14 7.91 12.98
C VAL A 239 3.60 9.03 12.05
N LEU A 240 4.21 10.08 12.60
CA LEU A 240 4.77 11.18 11.80
C LEU A 240 5.86 10.69 10.82
N SER A 241 6.73 9.79 11.27
CA SER A 241 7.77 9.19 10.43
C SER A 241 7.19 8.36 9.29
N ILE A 242 6.14 7.57 9.54
CA ILE A 242 5.44 6.79 8.50
C ILE A 242 4.75 7.72 7.50
N LEU A 243 4.06 8.76 7.97
CA LEU A 243 3.42 9.75 7.09
C LEU A 243 4.45 10.45 6.20
N TRP A 244 5.62 10.76 6.74
CA TRP A 244 6.72 11.35 5.97
C TRP A 244 7.25 10.38 4.89
N VAL A 245 7.44 9.10 5.23
CA VAL A 245 7.82 8.06 4.25
C VAL A 245 6.79 7.95 3.12
N ILE A 246 5.50 7.88 3.46
CA ILE A 246 4.40 7.78 2.47
C ILE A 246 4.42 8.99 1.54
N LEU A 247 4.41 10.21 2.10
CA LEU A 247 4.41 11.45 1.32
C LEU A 247 5.61 11.51 0.36
N GLY A 248 6.80 11.15 0.85
CA GLY A 248 8.03 11.14 0.08
C GLY A 248 8.00 10.16 -1.09
N HIS A 249 7.65 8.90 -0.83
CA HIS A 249 7.62 7.87 -1.87
C HIS A 249 6.50 8.11 -2.88
N SER A 250 5.33 8.58 -2.46
CA SER A 250 4.27 8.98 -3.40
C SER A 250 4.73 10.07 -4.35
N CYS A 251 5.48 11.07 -3.86
CA CYS A 251 6.04 12.12 -4.71
C CYS A 251 7.13 11.55 -5.63
N LEU A 252 8.14 10.85 -5.08
CA LEU A 252 9.26 10.29 -5.83
C LEU A 252 8.81 9.34 -6.95
N PHE A 253 7.82 8.49 -6.69
CA PHE A 253 7.31 7.54 -7.68
C PHE A 253 6.44 8.19 -8.75
N THR A 254 5.91 9.39 -8.49
CA THR A 254 5.15 10.16 -9.48
C THR A 254 6.07 10.96 -10.40
N LEU A 255 7.27 11.34 -9.94
CA LEU A 255 8.21 12.17 -10.71
C LEU A 255 8.42 11.71 -12.16
N PRO A 256 8.66 10.42 -12.47
CA PRO A 256 8.89 9.99 -13.85
C PRO A 256 7.72 10.27 -14.79
N TYR A 257 6.51 10.45 -14.27
CA TYR A 257 5.27 10.63 -15.04
C TYR A 257 4.84 12.10 -15.14
N ILE A 258 5.70 13.05 -14.74
CA ILE A 258 5.41 14.49 -14.79
C ILE A 258 6.00 15.10 -16.06
N ASP A 259 5.18 15.77 -16.87
CA ASP A 259 5.63 16.41 -18.11
C ASP A 259 6.54 17.64 -17.85
N ASN A 260 6.26 18.42 -16.81
CA ASN A 260 6.92 19.70 -16.55
C ASN A 260 8.08 19.61 -15.54
N LEU A 261 8.78 18.46 -15.47
CA LEU A 261 9.88 18.21 -14.52
C LEU A 261 10.93 19.32 -14.47
N ASN A 262 11.40 19.80 -15.63
CA ASN A 262 12.43 20.84 -15.72
C ASN A 262 12.00 22.19 -15.14
N THR A 263 10.68 22.45 -15.04
CA THR A 263 10.15 23.65 -14.38
C THR A 263 9.80 23.38 -12.92
N PHE A 264 9.27 22.18 -12.64
CA PHE A 264 8.84 21.77 -11.30
C PHE A 264 10.03 21.58 -10.35
N LEU A 265 11.07 20.84 -10.74
CA LEU A 265 12.22 20.55 -9.87
C LEU A 265 12.96 21.81 -9.40
N PRO A 266 13.31 22.79 -10.25
CA PRO A 266 13.94 24.03 -9.78
C PRO A 266 13.03 24.88 -8.89
N THR A 267 11.72 24.81 -9.10
CA THR A 267 10.74 25.51 -8.25
C THR A 267 10.66 24.82 -6.88
N LEU A 268 10.68 23.49 -6.87
CA LEU A 268 10.69 22.70 -5.66
C LEU A 268 11.98 22.93 -4.86
N THR A 269 13.16 22.91 -5.48
CA THR A 269 14.45 23.10 -4.80
C THR A 269 14.63 24.50 -4.20
N LYS A 270 13.96 25.51 -4.76
CA LYS A 270 13.90 26.86 -4.16
C LYS A 270 13.08 26.90 -2.87
N SER A 271 12.18 25.95 -2.66
CA SER A 271 11.36 25.92 -1.45
C SER A 271 12.19 25.47 -0.24
N ARG A 272 12.25 26.30 0.80
CA ARG A 272 13.05 26.02 2.00
C ARG A 272 12.54 24.84 2.82
N LEU A 273 11.22 24.60 2.78
CA LEU A 273 10.55 23.56 3.60
C LEU A 273 10.25 22.28 2.80
N PHE A 274 9.74 22.41 1.56
CA PHE A 274 9.33 21.23 0.80
C PHE A 274 10.50 20.50 0.14
N ALA A 275 11.58 21.20 -0.25
CA ALA A 275 12.73 20.56 -0.87
C ALA A 275 13.37 19.49 0.05
N PRO A 276 13.73 19.80 1.31
CA PRO A 276 14.30 18.78 2.19
C PRO A 276 13.27 17.71 2.59
N LEU A 277 12.00 18.09 2.75
CA LEU A 277 10.94 17.17 3.14
C LEU A 277 10.69 16.10 2.07
N LEU A 278 10.64 16.47 0.79
CA LEU A 278 10.30 15.56 -0.29
C LEU A 278 11.53 14.84 -0.87
N LEU A 279 12.61 15.58 -1.14
CA LEU A 279 13.80 15.05 -1.81
C LEU A 279 14.65 14.16 -0.89
N ASN A 280 14.66 14.41 0.42
CA ASN A 280 15.40 13.59 1.39
C ASN A 280 14.51 12.58 2.12
N SER A 281 13.38 12.20 1.52
CA SER A 281 12.44 11.28 2.16
C SER A 281 12.97 9.86 2.38
N SER A 282 14.04 9.46 1.70
CA SER A 282 14.75 8.20 1.99
C SER A 282 15.31 8.17 3.42
N LEU A 283 15.78 9.32 3.96
CA LEU A 283 16.26 9.44 5.35
C LEU A 283 15.13 9.28 6.39
N ALA A 284 13.87 9.43 5.98
CA ALA A 284 12.72 9.19 6.85
C ALA A 284 12.61 7.70 7.24
N VAL A 285 13.08 6.79 6.38
CA VAL A 285 13.11 5.35 6.66
C VAL A 285 14.07 5.06 7.82
N ASP A 286 15.25 5.68 7.83
CA ASP A 286 16.24 5.52 8.91
C ASP A 286 15.69 6.01 10.25
N SER A 287 14.98 7.15 10.23
CA SER A 287 14.31 7.70 11.41
C SER A 287 13.27 6.71 11.95
N PHE A 288 12.44 6.13 11.07
CA PHE A 288 11.46 5.12 11.46
C PHE A 288 12.09 3.87 12.07
N LEU A 289 13.17 3.37 11.47
CA LEU A 289 13.92 2.20 11.95
C LEU A 289 14.57 2.49 13.30
N PHE A 290 15.16 3.67 13.49
CA PHE A 290 15.75 4.10 14.75
C PHE A 290 14.71 4.13 15.88
N ILE A 291 13.57 4.80 15.68
CA ILE A 291 12.50 4.90 16.68
C ILE A 291 11.90 3.51 16.99
N SER A 292 11.76 2.67 15.97
CA SER A 292 11.29 1.29 16.16
C SER A 292 12.29 0.43 16.94
N GLY A 293 13.58 0.61 16.69
CA GLY A 293 14.66 -0.03 17.42
C GLY A 293 14.71 0.39 18.89
N THR A 294 14.62 1.70 19.18
CA THR A 294 14.64 2.22 20.56
C THR A 294 13.46 1.71 21.38
N ILE A 295 12.24 1.70 20.82
CA ILE A 295 11.06 1.14 21.52
C ILE A 295 11.23 -0.36 21.78
N THR A 296 11.78 -1.10 20.82
CA THR A 296 12.02 -2.55 20.97
C THR A 296 13.05 -2.82 22.06
N ALA A 297 14.16 -2.06 22.07
CA ALA A 297 15.20 -2.15 23.09
C ALA A 297 14.67 -1.79 24.49
N PHE A 298 13.87 -0.72 24.60
CA PHE A 298 13.23 -0.34 25.85
C PHE A 298 12.27 -1.43 26.36
N SER A 299 11.45 -1.98 25.47
CA SER A 299 10.49 -3.05 25.81
C SER A 299 11.20 -4.33 26.24
N LEU A 300 12.30 -4.68 25.56
CA LEU A 300 13.14 -5.83 25.91
C LEU A 300 13.80 -5.63 27.27
N ARG A 301 14.44 -4.48 27.50
CA ARG A 301 15.05 -4.12 28.77
C ARG A 301 14.05 -4.18 29.92
N LYS A 302 12.84 -3.65 29.72
CA LYS A 302 11.76 -3.72 30.73
C LYS A 302 11.36 -5.17 31.03
N ARG A 303 11.24 -6.03 30.03
CA ARG A 303 10.93 -7.46 30.23
C ARG A 303 12.04 -8.23 30.93
N ILE A 304 13.29 -7.80 30.79
CA ILE A 304 14.44 -8.39 31.48
C ILE A 304 14.53 -7.90 32.93
N LEU A 305 14.34 -6.60 33.19
CA LEU A 305 14.49 -6.00 34.51
C LEU A 305 13.31 -6.29 35.46
N PHE A 306 12.07 -6.27 34.98
CA PHE A 306 10.87 -6.41 35.83
C PHE A 306 10.37 -7.85 35.96
N ARG A 307 11.23 -8.84 35.71
CA ARG A 307 10.89 -10.26 35.85
C ARG A 307 11.93 -10.85 36.80
N ASP A 308 11.45 -11.16 38.01
CA ASP A 308 12.22 -11.51 39.21
C ASP A 308 13.47 -12.37 38.98
N GLU A 309 14.41 -12.21 39.92
CA GLU A 309 15.65 -12.98 40.12
C GLU A 309 15.56 -14.42 39.62
N TYR A 310 16.22 -14.69 38.50
CA TYR A 310 16.49 -16.05 38.04
C TYR A 310 17.94 -16.12 37.61
N ASP A 311 18.64 -17.17 38.06
CA ASP A 311 20.00 -17.51 37.66
C ASP A 311 20.19 -17.33 36.15
N PHE A 312 21.09 -16.42 35.78
CA PHE A 312 21.42 -16.15 34.40
C PHE A 312 21.96 -17.43 33.74
N SER A 313 21.16 -18.05 32.88
CA SER A 313 21.58 -19.20 32.07
C SER A 313 21.62 -18.77 30.60
N VAL A 314 22.79 -18.90 29.99
CA VAL A 314 23.04 -18.54 28.58
C VAL A 314 22.05 -19.25 27.65
N LEU A 315 21.72 -20.51 27.93
CA LEU A 315 20.76 -21.30 27.13
C LEU A 315 19.34 -20.70 27.18
N ARG A 316 18.88 -20.25 28.35
CA ARG A 316 17.56 -19.62 28.51
C ARG A 316 17.50 -18.25 27.85
N PHE A 317 18.60 -17.49 27.88
CA PHE A 317 18.71 -16.23 27.15
C PHE A 317 18.67 -16.45 25.64
N ALA A 318 19.44 -17.42 25.12
CA ALA A 318 19.45 -17.77 23.70
C ALA A 318 18.06 -18.23 23.20
N HIS A 319 17.40 -19.12 23.93
CA HIS A 319 16.04 -19.58 23.60
C HIS A 319 15.03 -18.43 23.56
N ARG A 320 15.08 -17.50 24.53
CA ARG A 320 14.19 -16.33 24.55
C ARG A 320 14.46 -15.38 23.39
N SER A 321 15.74 -15.12 23.08
CA SER A 321 16.12 -14.31 21.93
C SER A 321 15.62 -14.94 20.63
N LEU A 322 15.78 -16.25 20.45
CA LEU A 322 15.25 -16.98 19.29
C LEU A 322 13.74 -16.85 19.18
N MET A 323 13.01 -17.01 20.30
CA MET A 323 11.55 -16.83 20.33
C MET A 323 11.11 -15.41 19.93
N LEU A 324 11.86 -14.38 20.33
CA LEU A 324 11.61 -12.99 19.91
C LEU A 324 11.86 -12.79 18.41
N TYR A 325 12.95 -13.35 17.87
CA TYR A 325 13.24 -13.29 16.43
C TYR A 325 12.20 -14.06 15.62
N PHE A 326 11.80 -15.25 16.07
CA PHE A 326 10.76 -16.04 15.42
C PHE A 326 9.44 -15.27 15.40
N HIS A 327 8.99 -14.72 16.53
CA HIS A 327 7.79 -13.88 16.59
C HIS A 327 7.89 -12.65 15.68
N ARG A 328 9.08 -12.06 15.52
CA ARG A 328 9.29 -10.94 14.61
C ARG A 328 9.14 -11.36 13.14
N ILE A 329 9.72 -12.49 12.76
CA ILE A 329 9.63 -13.02 11.40
C ILE A 329 8.19 -13.41 11.08
N THR A 330 7.52 -14.16 11.95
CA THR A 330 6.12 -14.57 11.74
C THR A 330 5.16 -13.40 11.66
N ARG A 331 5.49 -12.26 12.27
CA ARG A 331 4.73 -11.00 12.12
C ARG A 331 4.98 -10.30 10.78
N LEU A 332 6.20 -10.29 10.26
CA LEU A 332 6.56 -9.56 9.03
C LEU A 332 6.26 -10.35 7.76
N TRP A 333 6.38 -11.67 7.83
CA TRP A 333 6.25 -12.57 6.69
C TRP A 333 4.89 -12.47 5.96
N PRO A 334 3.73 -12.39 6.64
CA PRO A 334 2.44 -12.28 5.96
C PRO A 334 2.32 -11.02 5.10
N SER A 335 2.77 -9.86 5.62
CA SER A 335 2.72 -8.61 4.85
C SER A 335 3.64 -8.65 3.64
N LEU A 336 4.84 -9.24 3.78
CA LEU A 336 5.76 -9.36 2.66
C LEU A 336 5.21 -10.29 1.59
N LEU A 337 4.71 -11.47 2.00
CA LEU A 337 4.10 -12.44 1.10
C LEU A 337 2.94 -11.82 0.32
N VAL A 338 2.01 -11.14 1.00
CA VAL A 338 0.86 -10.48 0.34
C VAL A 338 1.33 -9.43 -0.66
N SER A 339 2.28 -8.57 -0.30
CA SER A 339 2.80 -7.54 -1.21
C SER A 339 3.47 -8.14 -2.44
N THR A 340 4.28 -9.19 -2.29
CA THR A 340 4.97 -9.82 -3.43
C THR A 340 3.97 -10.58 -4.33
N LEU A 341 2.99 -11.27 -3.75
CA LEU A 341 1.91 -11.91 -4.50
C LEU A 341 1.06 -10.88 -5.25
N PHE A 342 0.77 -9.73 -4.61
CA PHE A 342 0.06 -8.63 -5.24
C PHE A 342 0.83 -8.09 -6.44
N ILE A 343 2.14 -7.84 -6.33
CA ILE A 343 2.94 -7.36 -7.46
C ILE A 343 2.96 -8.39 -8.60
N ARG A 344 3.06 -9.67 -8.26
CA ARG A 344 3.15 -10.76 -9.25
C ARG A 344 1.84 -11.06 -9.99
N TYR A 345 0.70 -11.01 -9.28
CA TYR A 345 -0.58 -11.49 -9.79
C TYR A 345 -1.64 -10.40 -10.00
N VAL A 346 -1.44 -9.20 -9.44
CA VAL A 346 -2.46 -8.14 -9.45
C VAL A 346 -1.92 -6.87 -10.08
N TYR A 347 -0.71 -6.45 -9.70
CA TYR A 347 -0.18 -5.13 -10.06
C TYR A 347 -0.21 -4.88 -11.56
N ASN A 348 0.38 -5.76 -12.38
CA ASN A 348 0.42 -5.58 -13.84
C ASN A 348 -0.96 -5.47 -14.50
N HIS A 349 -2.05 -5.82 -13.80
CA HIS A 349 -3.41 -5.86 -14.32
C HIS A 349 -4.32 -4.74 -13.77
N LEU A 350 -3.81 -3.89 -12.87
CA LEU A 350 -4.57 -2.78 -12.30
C LEU A 350 -4.75 -1.59 -13.24
N GLY A 351 -3.85 -1.47 -14.21
CA GLY A 351 -3.87 -0.42 -15.20
C GLY A 351 -3.70 -1.00 -16.60
N ASP A 352 -4.13 -0.22 -17.56
CA ASP A 352 -3.79 -0.35 -18.97
C ASP A 352 -3.36 1.05 -19.43
N GLY A 353 -2.46 1.11 -20.40
CA GLY A 353 -2.07 2.36 -21.01
C GLY A 353 -0.65 2.36 -21.55
N PRO A 354 -0.33 3.37 -22.38
CA PRO A 354 0.91 3.43 -23.15
C PRO A 354 2.18 3.57 -22.29
N VAL A 355 2.01 4.00 -21.04
CA VAL A 355 3.08 4.22 -20.05
C VAL A 355 3.05 3.13 -18.96
N TRP A 356 2.04 2.25 -18.98
CA TRP A 356 1.92 1.17 -18.02
C TRP A 356 2.95 0.08 -18.30
N SER A 357 3.84 -0.18 -17.33
CA SER A 357 4.84 -1.22 -17.48
C SER A 357 4.24 -2.58 -17.15
N THR A 358 4.19 -3.48 -18.13
CA THR A 358 3.86 -4.90 -17.93
C THR A 358 4.99 -5.69 -17.24
N LYS A 359 6.17 -5.08 -17.04
CA LYS A 359 7.33 -5.68 -16.37
C LYS A 359 7.37 -5.45 -14.85
N GLY A 360 6.25 -5.08 -14.22
CA GLY A 360 6.17 -4.81 -12.78
C GLY A 360 6.61 -3.40 -12.38
N ILE A 361 6.62 -3.14 -11.07
CA ILE A 361 7.04 -1.87 -10.48
C ILE A 361 8.53 -1.66 -10.75
N PHE A 362 8.90 -0.55 -11.40
CA PHE A 362 10.30 -0.24 -11.79
C PHE A 362 11.00 -1.31 -12.63
N GLY A 363 10.24 -2.09 -13.42
CA GLY A 363 10.82 -3.15 -14.26
C GLY A 363 11.25 -4.41 -13.49
N THR A 364 10.91 -4.50 -12.20
CA THR A 364 11.12 -5.71 -11.41
C THR A 364 10.03 -6.73 -11.73
N THR A 365 10.41 -7.80 -12.42
CA THR A 365 9.54 -8.96 -12.56
C THR A 365 9.66 -9.79 -11.29
N CYS A 366 8.59 -9.88 -10.51
CA CYS A 366 8.51 -10.75 -9.33
C CYS A 366 8.42 -12.24 -9.75
N SER A 367 9.37 -12.73 -10.54
CA SER A 367 9.51 -14.14 -10.89
C SER A 367 9.85 -14.97 -9.66
N PHE A 368 9.60 -16.28 -9.71
CA PHE A 368 9.89 -17.16 -8.58
C PHE A 368 11.36 -17.06 -8.13
N GLU A 369 12.29 -16.90 -9.08
CA GLU A 369 13.73 -16.74 -8.83
C GLU A 369 14.07 -15.45 -8.07
N SER A 370 13.38 -14.35 -8.33
CA SER A 370 13.58 -13.08 -7.62
C SER A 370 12.80 -13.00 -6.31
N MET A 371 11.71 -13.76 -6.15
CA MET A 371 10.86 -13.71 -4.95
C MET A 371 11.47 -14.40 -3.73
N TRP A 372 12.06 -15.59 -3.88
CA TRP A 372 12.52 -16.39 -2.73
C TRP A 372 13.60 -15.69 -1.87
N PRO A 373 14.57 -14.93 -2.41
CA PRO A 373 15.56 -14.22 -1.60
C PRO A 373 14.93 -13.09 -0.77
N HIS A 374 13.88 -12.44 -1.29
CA HIS A 374 13.12 -11.45 -0.54
C HIS A 374 12.32 -12.09 0.60
N LEU A 375 11.63 -13.21 0.33
CA LEU A 375 10.83 -13.93 1.35
C LEU A 375 11.68 -14.52 2.48
N LEU A 376 12.94 -14.86 2.20
CA LEU A 376 13.91 -15.34 3.20
C LEU A 376 14.74 -14.21 3.83
N PHE A 377 14.50 -12.95 3.47
CA PHE A 377 15.27 -11.79 3.94
C PHE A 377 16.78 -11.87 3.62
N PHE A 378 17.17 -12.61 2.58
CA PHE A 378 18.57 -12.68 2.11
C PHE A 378 18.92 -11.54 1.16
N SER A 379 17.93 -11.02 0.45
CA SER A 379 18.13 -9.85 -0.40
C SER A 379 18.27 -8.60 0.46
N ASN A 380 19.43 -7.97 0.37
CA ASN A 380 19.59 -6.54 0.63
C ASN A 380 19.54 -5.83 -0.73
N TRP A 381 18.79 -4.72 -0.76
CA TRP A 381 18.77 -3.81 -1.91
C TRP A 381 20.10 -3.08 -2.05
#